data_AF-A0A9X2GVU5-F1
#
_entry.id   AF-A0A9X2GVU5-F1
#
_cell.length_a   1.000
_cell.length_b   1.000
_cell.length_c   1.000
_cell.angle_alpha   90.00
_cell.angle_beta   90.00
_cell.angle_gamma   90.00
#
_symmetry.space_group_name_H-M   'P 1'
#
loop_
_entity.id
_entity.type
_entity.pdbx_description
1 polymer ?
#
loop_
_entity_poly.entity_id
_entity_poly.type
_entity_poly.pdbx_seq_one_letter_code
_entity_poly.pdbx_strand_id
1 'polypeptide(L)'
;MGTDWVPAAVRDLTGPAELDALIRMHARLSHALGRTLRTDPPQDIGHDTALLRWRDADARLRALLILETDADGAHPSHRVSVIGANRLFPPEWRQAAWTSLSPAQLAEWSPRWRHWHASISAGRFRHYPARLRTWETCGDLAEFQADLTATVDATEARTNAWTRRPAFLQARRLVRALPPPPSVPAPGPPPATPGDDLPIPGQRAHAEAVAGHLALLEHAAREFSRTVPGPYKRALRLSAAAEPGADPWLEEFFDWLEPVVRSRRGLYLWV
;
A
#
# COMPACT_ATOMS: atom_id res chain seq x y z
N MET A 1 16.87 1.84 1.05
CA MET A 1 16.62 2.15 2.47
C MET A 1 15.12 2.16 2.66
N GLY A 2 14.61 1.51 3.71
CA GLY A 2 13.18 1.52 3.99
C GLY A 2 12.77 2.77 4.76
N THR A 3 11.46 3.04 4.82
CA THR A 3 10.88 4.16 5.55
C THR A 3 10.45 3.70 6.94
N ASP A 4 10.88 4.43 7.97
CA ASP A 4 10.68 4.07 9.37
C ASP A 4 9.97 5.18 10.14
N TRP A 5 9.32 4.81 11.23
CA TRP A 5 8.85 5.73 12.25
C TRP A 5 9.84 5.77 13.40
N VAL A 6 10.17 6.98 13.83
CA VAL A 6 11.01 7.25 15.01
C VAL A 6 10.16 7.99 16.05
N PRO A 7 10.13 7.57 17.33
CA PRO A 7 9.44 8.29 18.38
C PRO A 7 10.01 9.70 18.53
N ALA A 8 9.12 10.69 18.58
CA ALA A 8 9.50 12.09 18.63
C ALA A 8 8.67 12.83 19.68
N ALA A 9 9.33 13.53 20.60
CA ALA A 9 8.68 14.54 21.42
C ALA A 9 8.65 15.89 20.67
N VAL A 10 7.58 16.65 20.85
CA VAL A 10 7.44 18.00 20.28
C VAL A 10 8.00 18.99 21.29
N ARG A 11 8.84 19.93 20.85
CA ARG A 11 9.35 20.99 21.75
C ARG A 11 8.22 21.92 22.17
N ASP A 12 8.18 22.28 23.46
CA ASP A 12 7.08 23.01 24.12
C ASP A 12 6.67 24.36 23.48
N LEU A 13 7.55 24.97 22.68
CA LEU A 13 7.30 26.26 22.02
C LEU A 13 6.59 26.14 20.66
N THR A 14 6.25 24.92 20.23
CA THR A 14 5.72 24.68 18.88
C THR A 14 4.21 24.79 18.84
N GLY A 15 3.69 25.66 17.98
CA GLY A 15 2.25 25.73 17.70
C GLY A 15 1.75 24.46 16.98
N PRO A 16 0.66 23.80 17.43
CA PRO A 16 0.14 22.58 16.80
C PRO A 16 -0.15 22.73 15.30
N ALA A 17 -0.65 23.90 14.88
CA ALA A 17 -0.95 24.18 13.49
C ALA A 17 0.29 24.23 12.59
N GLU A 18 1.43 24.73 13.09
CA GLU A 18 2.68 24.76 12.34
C GLU A 18 3.23 23.34 12.16
N LEU A 19 3.24 22.55 13.24
CA LEU A 19 3.67 21.15 13.19
C LEU A 19 2.85 20.37 12.16
N ASP A 20 1.53 20.46 12.22
CA ASP A 20 0.64 19.76 11.30
C ASP A 20 0.84 20.21 9.84
N ALA A 21 1.10 21.49 9.61
CA ALA A 21 1.40 22.01 8.28
C ALA A 21 2.73 21.45 7.73
N LEU A 22 3.77 21.39 8.56
CA LEU A 22 5.06 20.80 8.21
C LEU A 22 4.96 19.29 7.96
N ILE A 23 4.22 18.56 8.79
CA ILE A 23 3.94 17.13 8.60
C ILE A 23 3.27 16.89 7.24
N ARG A 24 2.21 17.64 6.92
CA ARG A 24 1.53 17.52 5.62
C ARG A 24 2.43 17.90 4.44
N MET A 25 3.27 18.91 4.61
CA MET A 25 4.23 19.31 3.57
C MET A 25 5.29 18.23 3.35
N HIS A 26 5.87 17.71 4.43
CA HIS A 26 6.86 16.63 4.41
C HIS A 26 6.29 15.39 3.71
N ALA A 27 5.11 14.92 4.12
CA ALA A 27 4.45 13.76 3.50
C ALA A 27 4.21 13.92 1.99
N ARG A 28 3.69 15.10 1.57
CA ARG A 28 3.43 15.38 0.14
C ARG A 28 4.72 15.38 -0.69
N LEU A 29 5.79 15.98 -0.17
CA LEU A 29 7.07 16.07 -0.88
C LEU A 29 7.79 14.72 -0.89
N SER A 30 7.74 13.94 0.20
CA SER A 30 8.25 12.57 0.23
C SER A 30 7.57 11.69 -0.82
N HIS A 31 6.24 11.85 -0.99
CA HIS A 31 5.52 11.16 -2.05
C HIS A 31 5.93 11.60 -3.46
N ALA A 32 6.00 12.91 -3.72
CA ALA A 32 6.44 13.43 -5.02
C ALA A 32 7.86 12.97 -5.41
N LEU A 33 8.72 12.69 -4.43
CA LEU A 33 10.06 12.16 -4.62
C LEU A 33 10.12 10.63 -4.75
N GLY A 34 8.98 9.93 -4.68
CA GLY A 34 8.92 8.46 -4.72
C GLY A 34 9.49 7.78 -3.46
N ARG A 35 9.61 8.51 -2.34
CA ARG A 35 10.17 7.99 -1.06
C ARG A 35 9.14 7.26 -0.19
N THR A 36 7.86 7.35 -0.54
CA THR A 36 6.75 6.73 0.20
C THR A 36 5.76 6.12 -0.77
N LEU A 37 5.06 5.06 -0.36
CA LEU A 37 4.03 4.39 -1.16
C LEU A 37 2.65 5.08 -1.10
N ARG A 38 2.64 6.41 -0.93
CA ARG A 38 1.39 7.17 -1.01
C ARG A 38 0.83 7.11 -2.44
N THR A 39 -0.48 7.30 -2.57
CA THR A 39 -1.21 7.23 -3.86
C THR A 39 -2.02 8.48 -4.16
N ASP A 40 -1.99 9.49 -3.30
CA ASP A 40 -2.59 10.79 -3.63
C ASP A 40 -1.87 11.39 -4.85
N PRO A 41 -2.56 12.13 -5.73
CA PRO A 41 -1.92 12.68 -6.92
C PRO A 41 -0.71 13.55 -6.52
N PRO A 42 0.49 13.27 -7.06
CA PRO A 42 1.66 14.09 -6.78
C PRO A 42 1.40 15.50 -7.30
N GLN A 43 2.00 16.50 -6.62
CA GLN A 43 2.02 17.84 -7.19
C GLN A 43 2.85 17.83 -8.47
N ASP A 44 2.46 18.61 -9.46
CA ASP A 44 3.29 18.87 -10.63
C ASP A 44 4.42 19.83 -10.23
N ILE A 45 5.48 19.25 -9.68
CA ILE A 45 6.67 19.93 -9.19
C ILE A 45 7.89 19.17 -9.72
N GLY A 46 8.80 19.91 -10.36
CA GLY A 46 10.07 19.33 -10.83
C GLY A 46 10.86 18.70 -9.68
N HIS A 47 11.52 17.57 -9.97
CA HIS A 47 12.23 16.75 -8.98
C HIS A 47 13.17 17.56 -8.09
N ASP A 48 14.01 18.42 -8.68
CA ASP A 48 14.99 19.22 -7.93
C ASP A 48 14.31 20.21 -6.97
N THR A 49 13.23 20.85 -7.41
CA THR A 49 12.42 21.75 -6.58
C THR A 49 11.77 20.97 -5.44
N ALA A 50 11.24 19.77 -5.71
CA ALA A 50 10.66 18.90 -4.69
C ALA A 50 11.71 18.50 -3.65
N LEU A 51 12.92 18.15 -4.09
CA LEU A 51 14.02 17.75 -3.21
C LEU A 51 14.49 18.89 -2.30
N LEU A 52 14.66 20.09 -2.86
CA LEU A 52 15.06 21.27 -2.09
C LEU A 52 14.01 21.62 -1.02
N ARG A 53 12.72 21.67 -1.41
CA ARG A 53 11.62 21.94 -0.49
C ARG A 53 11.46 20.84 0.56
N TRP A 54 11.71 19.59 0.17
CA TRP A 54 11.65 18.46 1.10
C TRP A 54 12.72 18.58 2.17
N ARG A 55 13.97 18.88 1.78
CA ARG A 55 15.08 19.09 2.73
C ARG A 55 14.81 20.23 3.70
N ASP A 56 14.25 21.36 3.22
CA ASP A 56 13.84 22.47 4.09
C ASP A 56 12.74 22.05 5.07
N ALA A 57 11.68 21.41 4.56
CA ALA A 57 10.59 20.92 5.40
C ALA A 57 11.08 19.93 6.46
N ASP A 58 11.97 19.02 6.07
CA ASP A 58 12.57 18.01 6.93
C ASP A 58 13.43 18.63 8.03
N ALA A 59 14.33 19.55 7.66
CA ALA A 59 15.19 20.26 8.62
C ALA A 59 14.36 21.05 9.64
N ARG A 60 13.32 21.75 9.17
CA ARG A 60 12.39 22.48 10.04
C ARG A 60 11.62 21.55 10.96
N LEU A 61 11.11 20.44 10.45
CA LEU A 61 10.41 19.45 11.25
C LEU A 61 11.34 18.87 12.34
N ARG A 62 12.57 18.47 11.99
CA ARG A 62 13.57 17.97 12.95
C ARG A 62 13.94 19.01 14.01
N ALA A 63 14.00 20.29 13.66
CA ALA A 63 14.28 21.36 14.62
C ALA A 63 13.20 21.53 15.69
N LEU A 64 11.94 21.15 15.38
CA LEU A 64 10.80 21.19 16.29
C LEU A 64 10.65 19.91 17.13
N LEU A 65 11.44 18.88 16.82
CA LEU A 65 11.33 17.57 17.45
C LEU A 65 12.54 17.29 18.34
N ILE A 66 12.33 16.39 19.31
CA ILE A 66 13.37 15.73 20.08
C ILE A 66 13.23 14.24 19.75
N LEU A 67 14.18 13.73 18.96
CA LEU A 67 14.26 12.32 18.59
C LEU A 67 15.07 11.58 19.64
N GLU A 68 14.52 10.52 20.19
CA GLU A 68 15.25 9.72 21.17
C GLU A 68 16.33 8.88 20.52
N THR A 69 17.42 8.68 21.24
CA THR A 69 18.43 7.69 20.91
C THR A 69 18.50 6.68 22.05
N ASP A 70 18.73 5.42 21.71
CA ASP A 70 19.07 4.38 22.67
C ASP A 70 20.52 4.56 23.20
N ALA A 71 20.97 3.62 24.03
CA ALA A 71 22.30 3.63 24.63
C ALA A 71 23.44 3.59 23.59
N ASP A 72 23.17 3.04 22.40
CA ASP A 72 24.13 2.92 21.30
C ASP A 72 24.08 4.13 20.35
N GLY A 73 23.25 5.13 20.68
CA GLY A 73 23.07 6.33 19.86
C GLY A 73 22.18 6.11 18.64
N ALA A 74 21.53 4.95 18.51
CA ALA A 74 20.60 4.67 17.42
C ALA A 74 19.18 5.12 17.79
N HIS A 75 18.40 5.52 16.78
CA HIS A 75 16.99 5.86 17.00
C HIS A 75 16.17 4.57 17.10
N PRO A 76 15.42 4.34 18.21
CA PRO A 76 14.46 3.25 18.23
C PRO A 76 13.44 3.51 17.11
N SER A 77 13.25 2.54 16.23
CA SER A 77 12.45 2.75 15.03
C SER A 77 11.67 1.51 14.65
N HIS A 78 10.55 1.73 13.98
CA HIS A 78 9.74 0.66 13.42
C HIS A 78 9.38 0.94 11.96
N ARG A 79 9.40 -0.09 11.12
CA ARG A 79 9.06 0.01 9.71
C ARG A 79 7.62 0.47 9.53
N VAL A 80 7.42 1.50 8.72
CA VAL A 80 6.08 2.06 8.41
C VAL A 80 5.23 1.05 7.65
N SER A 81 5.86 0.14 6.90
CA SER A 81 5.17 -0.90 6.14
C SER A 81 4.31 -1.84 6.99
N VAL A 82 4.51 -1.89 8.31
CA VAL A 82 3.67 -2.68 9.23
C VAL A 82 2.20 -2.28 9.20
N ILE A 83 1.93 -0.98 8.98
CA ILE A 83 0.60 -0.47 8.65
C ILE A 83 0.53 -0.15 7.16
N GLY A 84 1.46 0.66 6.65
CA GLY A 84 1.39 1.28 5.33
C GLY A 84 1.41 0.32 4.13
N ALA A 85 1.90 -0.91 4.31
CA ALA A 85 1.87 -1.95 3.27
C ALA A 85 0.97 -3.15 3.66
N ASN A 86 0.41 -3.15 4.88
CA ASN A 86 -0.36 -4.27 5.38
C ASN A 86 -1.80 -4.21 4.85
N ARG A 87 -2.09 -5.09 3.88
CA ARG A 87 -3.36 -5.24 3.16
C ARG A 87 -4.57 -5.58 4.04
N LEU A 88 -4.38 -5.88 5.33
CA LEU A 88 -5.47 -6.01 6.29
C LEU A 88 -6.08 -4.66 6.68
N PHE A 89 -5.32 -3.56 6.57
CA PHE A 89 -5.78 -2.24 6.96
C PHE A 89 -6.50 -1.52 5.81
N PRO A 90 -7.52 -0.71 6.13
CA PRO A 90 -8.20 0.17 5.18
C PRO A 90 -7.20 0.99 4.33
N PRO A 91 -7.45 1.16 3.02
CA PRO A 91 -6.56 1.90 2.14
C PRO A 91 -6.19 3.28 2.68
N GLU A 92 -7.16 4.04 3.18
CA GLU A 92 -6.95 5.36 3.75
C GLU A 92 -6.05 5.36 5.00
N TRP A 93 -6.09 4.29 5.81
CA TRP A 93 -5.23 4.16 7.00
C TRP A 93 -3.81 3.81 6.60
N ARG A 94 -3.64 2.96 5.58
CA ARG A 94 -2.33 2.68 4.98
C ARG A 94 -1.72 3.93 4.40
N GLN A 95 -2.51 4.74 3.69
CA GLN A 95 -2.07 6.03 3.16
C GLN A 95 -1.65 6.98 4.29
N ALA A 96 -2.45 7.09 5.35
CA ALA A 96 -2.14 7.91 6.52
C ALA A 96 -0.85 7.46 7.23
N ALA A 97 -0.52 6.16 7.21
CA ALA A 97 0.69 5.64 7.83
C ALA A 97 1.98 6.17 7.17
N TRP A 98 1.96 6.52 5.88
CA TRP A 98 3.11 7.12 5.19
C TRP A 98 3.30 8.62 5.51
N THR A 99 3.11 8.99 6.77
CA THR A 99 3.27 10.35 7.29
C THR A 99 3.91 10.35 8.68
N SER A 100 4.46 11.49 9.09
CA SER A 100 4.71 11.72 10.51
C SER A 100 3.37 11.92 11.22
N LEU A 101 3.26 11.49 12.47
CA LEU A 101 2.07 11.66 13.30
C LEU A 101 2.41 12.53 14.51
N SER A 102 1.66 13.61 14.72
CA SER A 102 1.74 14.37 15.97
C SER A 102 1.25 13.51 17.15
N PRO A 103 1.59 13.85 18.41
CA PRO A 103 1.09 13.12 19.57
C PRO A 103 -0.44 12.94 19.61
N ALA A 104 -1.18 13.98 19.22
CA ALA A 104 -2.64 13.94 19.17
C ALA A 104 -3.15 12.98 18.10
N GLN A 105 -2.57 13.04 16.90
CA GLN A 105 -2.91 12.11 15.82
C GLN A 105 -2.57 10.67 16.19
N LEU A 106 -1.42 10.44 16.83
CA LEU A 106 -1.01 9.10 17.22
C LEU A 106 -1.93 8.52 18.30
N ALA A 107 -2.33 9.33 19.27
CA ALA A 107 -3.28 8.94 20.30
C ALA A 107 -4.67 8.60 19.72
N GLU A 108 -5.06 9.20 18.60
CA GLU A 108 -6.27 8.83 17.86
C GLU A 108 -6.09 7.53 17.06
N TRP A 109 -4.99 7.42 16.30
CA TRP A 109 -4.77 6.32 15.37
C TRP A 109 -4.46 4.99 16.05
N SER A 110 -3.64 5.00 17.12
CA SER A 110 -3.17 3.77 17.77
C SER A 110 -4.32 2.88 18.28
N PRO A 111 -5.30 3.40 19.05
CA PRO A 111 -6.44 2.59 19.47
C PRO A 111 -7.28 2.06 18.30
N ARG A 112 -7.44 2.85 17.22
CA ARG A 112 -8.19 2.45 16.02
C ARG A 112 -7.51 1.29 15.31
N TRP A 113 -6.20 1.37 15.10
CA TRP A 113 -5.43 0.29 14.48
C TRP A 113 -5.47 -0.98 15.31
N ARG A 114 -5.26 -0.88 16.63
CA ARG A 114 -5.27 -2.04 17.53
C ARG A 114 -6.65 -2.69 17.61
N HIS A 115 -7.71 -1.88 17.72
CA HIS A 115 -9.09 -2.37 17.74
C HIS A 115 -9.47 -3.06 16.43
N TRP A 116 -9.08 -2.49 15.29
CA TRP A 116 -9.30 -3.08 13.98
C TRP A 116 -8.62 -4.43 13.88
N HIS A 117 -7.32 -4.49 14.16
CA HIS A 117 -6.54 -5.74 14.13
C HIS A 117 -7.17 -6.82 15.01
N ALA A 118 -7.45 -6.49 16.28
CA ALA A 118 -8.06 -7.43 17.20
C ALA A 118 -9.44 -7.94 16.71
N SER A 119 -10.23 -7.06 16.09
CA SER A 119 -11.55 -7.41 15.59
C SER A 119 -11.49 -8.32 14.37
N ILE A 120 -10.64 -8.02 13.37
CA ILE A 120 -10.49 -8.89 12.18
C ILE A 120 -9.87 -10.23 12.56
N SER A 121 -8.91 -10.27 13.49
CA SER A 121 -8.27 -11.50 13.96
C SER A 121 -9.24 -12.36 14.77
N ALA A 122 -10.24 -11.75 15.41
CA ALA A 122 -11.38 -12.45 16.02
C ALA A 122 -12.47 -12.85 15.01
N GLY A 123 -12.26 -12.66 13.70
CA GLY A 123 -13.22 -13.01 12.65
C GLY A 123 -14.45 -12.10 12.58
N ARG A 124 -14.36 -10.89 13.16
CA ARG A 124 -15.37 -9.83 13.01
C ARG A 124 -15.18 -9.10 11.68
N PHE A 125 -16.15 -8.25 11.34
CA PHE A 125 -16.15 -7.43 10.12
C PHE A 125 -16.05 -8.21 8.81
N ARG A 126 -16.49 -9.47 8.74
CA ARG A 126 -16.30 -10.38 7.59
C ARG A 126 -16.53 -9.78 6.20
N HIS A 127 -17.52 -8.90 6.04
CA HIS A 127 -17.86 -8.32 4.74
C HIS A 127 -16.84 -7.29 4.28
N TYR A 128 -16.29 -6.47 5.17
CA TYR A 128 -15.32 -5.44 4.81
C TYR A 128 -13.98 -6.00 4.28
N PRO A 129 -13.23 -6.89 4.97
CA PRO A 129 -12.03 -7.52 4.43
C PRO A 129 -12.30 -8.30 3.15
N ALA A 130 -13.49 -8.88 2.97
CA ALA A 130 -13.87 -9.51 1.71
C ALA A 130 -13.94 -8.47 0.56
N ARG A 131 -14.58 -7.31 0.79
CA ARG A 131 -14.59 -6.20 -0.20
C ARG A 131 -13.19 -5.69 -0.48
N LEU A 132 -12.40 -5.46 0.57
CA LEU A 132 -11.01 -4.99 0.47
C LEU A 132 -10.18 -5.96 -0.37
N ARG A 133 -10.25 -7.26 -0.08
CA ARG A 133 -9.55 -8.30 -0.84
C ARG A 133 -9.99 -8.34 -2.30
N THR A 134 -11.28 -8.27 -2.59
CA THR A 134 -11.78 -8.24 -3.97
C THR A 134 -11.26 -7.01 -4.72
N TRP A 135 -11.27 -5.83 -4.09
CA TRP A 135 -10.78 -4.59 -4.69
C TRP A 135 -9.27 -4.64 -4.96
N GLU A 136 -8.47 -5.11 -4.00
CA GLU A 136 -7.02 -5.23 -4.17
C GLU A 136 -6.62 -6.26 -5.22
N THR A 137 -7.23 -7.45 -5.21
CA THR A 137 -6.99 -8.47 -6.22
C THR A 137 -7.34 -7.95 -7.61
N CYS A 138 -8.42 -7.17 -7.74
CA CYS A 138 -8.77 -6.54 -9.00
C CYS A 138 -7.67 -5.57 -9.49
N GLY A 139 -7.07 -4.80 -8.58
CA GLY A 139 -5.92 -3.94 -8.89
C GLY A 139 -4.70 -4.73 -9.38
N ASP A 140 -4.31 -5.78 -8.64
CA ASP A 140 -3.20 -6.67 -9.00
C ASP A 140 -3.42 -7.31 -10.39
N LEU A 141 -4.66 -7.73 -10.69
CA LEU A 141 -5.01 -8.30 -12.00
C LEU A 141 -4.90 -7.27 -13.12
N ALA A 142 -5.33 -6.03 -12.88
CA ALA A 142 -5.25 -4.96 -13.86
C ALA A 142 -3.79 -4.60 -14.20
N GLU A 143 -2.94 -4.48 -13.19
CA GLU A 143 -1.51 -4.22 -13.36
C GLU A 143 -0.83 -5.36 -14.14
N PHE A 144 -1.10 -6.62 -13.77
CA PHE A 144 -0.52 -7.76 -14.47
C PHE A 144 -1.01 -7.87 -15.92
N GLN A 145 -2.29 -7.62 -16.17
CA GLN A 145 -2.80 -7.61 -17.55
C GLN A 145 -2.14 -6.52 -18.39
N ALA A 146 -1.91 -5.33 -17.83
CA ALA A 146 -1.21 -4.25 -18.53
C ALA A 146 0.24 -4.64 -18.87
N ASP A 147 0.99 -5.23 -17.93
CA ASP A 147 2.36 -5.74 -18.20
C ASP A 147 2.36 -6.87 -19.24
N LEU A 148 1.40 -7.80 -19.17
CA LEU A 148 1.28 -8.88 -20.14
C LEU A 148 0.99 -8.35 -21.55
N THR A 149 0.08 -7.37 -21.68
CA THR A 149 -0.23 -6.70 -22.95
C THR A 149 0.97 -5.94 -23.49
N ALA A 150 1.64 -5.13 -22.65
CA ALA A 150 2.85 -4.41 -23.06
C ALA A 150 3.96 -5.36 -23.51
N THR A 151 4.10 -6.51 -22.84
CA THR A 151 5.04 -7.56 -23.21
C THR A 151 4.69 -8.19 -24.56
N VAL A 152 3.40 -8.45 -24.81
CA VAL A 152 2.91 -8.91 -26.11
C VAL A 152 3.23 -7.88 -27.20
N ASP A 153 2.98 -6.61 -26.98
CA ASP A 153 3.21 -5.57 -27.99
C ASP A 153 4.71 -5.39 -28.29
N ALA A 154 5.58 -5.53 -27.28
CA ALA A 154 7.03 -5.55 -27.46
C ALA A 154 7.55 -6.72 -28.32
N THR A 155 6.70 -7.71 -28.63
CA THR A 155 7.01 -8.81 -29.55
C THR A 155 6.50 -8.60 -30.97
N GLU A 156 5.71 -7.55 -31.24
CA GLU A 156 5.04 -7.36 -32.53
C GLU A 156 6.00 -7.08 -33.68
N ALA A 157 7.01 -6.24 -33.47
CA ALA A 157 8.02 -5.91 -34.47
C ALA A 157 9.07 -7.01 -34.70
N ARG A 158 9.00 -8.12 -33.94
CA ARG A 158 10.02 -9.17 -33.98
C ARG A 158 9.73 -10.16 -35.10
N THR A 159 10.78 -10.55 -35.81
CA THR A 159 10.67 -11.38 -37.02
C THR A 159 11.35 -12.74 -36.88
N ASN A 160 11.76 -13.11 -35.66
CA ASN A 160 12.51 -14.32 -35.31
C ASN A 160 11.66 -15.59 -35.50
N ALA A 161 12.31 -16.75 -35.65
CA ALA A 161 11.62 -18.03 -35.89
C ALA A 161 10.51 -18.38 -34.89
N TRP A 162 10.67 -18.08 -33.59
CA TRP A 162 9.66 -18.37 -32.57
C TRP A 162 8.41 -17.50 -32.70
N THR A 163 8.54 -16.27 -33.18
CA THR A 163 7.42 -15.32 -33.37
C THR A 163 6.50 -15.68 -34.54
N ARG A 164 6.97 -16.57 -35.45
CA ARG A 164 6.20 -17.07 -36.58
C ARG A 164 5.47 -18.38 -36.27
N ARG A 165 5.71 -18.98 -35.09
CA ARG A 165 5.10 -20.26 -34.72
C ARG A 165 3.59 -20.07 -34.54
N PRO A 166 2.74 -20.97 -35.09
CA PRO A 166 1.29 -20.88 -34.93
C PRO A 166 0.83 -20.79 -33.47
N ALA A 167 1.47 -21.56 -32.58
CA ALA A 167 1.18 -21.55 -31.15
C ALA A 167 1.41 -20.18 -30.50
N PHE A 168 2.50 -19.48 -30.86
CA PHE A 168 2.77 -18.14 -30.37
C PHE A 168 1.75 -17.12 -30.91
N LEU A 169 1.43 -17.18 -32.21
CA LEU A 169 0.43 -16.31 -32.82
C LEU A 169 -0.94 -16.49 -32.16
N GLN A 170 -1.30 -17.73 -31.82
CA GLN A 170 -2.52 -18.03 -31.08
C GLN A 170 -2.47 -17.48 -29.66
N ALA A 171 -1.39 -17.71 -28.91
CA ALA A 171 -1.24 -17.18 -27.55
C ALA A 171 -1.30 -15.65 -27.52
N ARG A 172 -0.71 -14.98 -28.52
CA ARG A 172 -0.79 -13.53 -28.70
C ARG A 172 -2.24 -13.05 -28.91
N ARG A 173 -3.01 -13.77 -29.73
CA ARG A 173 -4.44 -13.48 -29.93
C ARG A 173 -5.24 -13.66 -28.64
N LEU A 174 -4.94 -14.71 -27.85
CA LEU A 174 -5.59 -14.92 -26.55
C LEU A 174 -5.40 -13.74 -25.62
N VAL A 175 -4.16 -13.23 -25.47
CA VAL A 175 -3.89 -12.05 -24.63
C VAL A 175 -4.64 -10.82 -25.16
N ARG A 176 -4.61 -10.57 -26.47
CA ARG A 176 -5.32 -9.42 -27.08
C ARG A 176 -6.85 -9.53 -27.00
N ALA A 177 -7.38 -10.74 -26.84
CA ALA A 177 -8.81 -10.99 -26.70
C ALA A 177 -9.28 -10.98 -25.23
N LEU A 178 -8.38 -10.77 -24.26
CA LEU A 178 -8.78 -10.65 -22.87
C LEU A 178 -9.74 -9.46 -22.70
N PRO A 179 -10.87 -9.63 -22.00
CA PRO A 179 -11.70 -8.49 -21.64
C PRO A 179 -10.91 -7.54 -20.73
N PRO A 180 -11.33 -6.26 -20.61
CA PRO A 180 -10.79 -5.41 -19.57
C PRO A 180 -11.04 -6.04 -18.18
N PRO A 181 -10.15 -5.81 -17.20
CA PRO A 181 -10.40 -6.21 -15.82
C PRO A 181 -11.76 -5.70 -15.33
N PRO A 182 -12.45 -6.45 -14.45
CA PRO A 182 -13.72 -6.01 -13.91
C PRO A 182 -13.56 -4.68 -13.14
N SER A 183 -14.60 -3.86 -13.11
CA SER A 183 -14.61 -2.65 -12.26
C SER A 183 -15.15 -3.03 -10.89
N VAL A 184 -14.31 -2.90 -9.85
CA VAL A 184 -14.69 -3.15 -8.45
C VAL A 184 -14.64 -1.83 -7.69
N PRO A 185 -15.71 -1.41 -7.01
CA PRO A 185 -15.69 -0.20 -6.21
C PRO A 185 -14.70 -0.33 -5.04
N ALA A 186 -14.16 0.80 -4.60
CA ALA A 186 -13.39 0.85 -3.36
C ALA A 186 -14.23 0.31 -2.18
N PRO A 187 -13.61 -0.31 -1.16
CA PRO A 187 -14.33 -0.98 -0.07
C PRO A 187 -15.20 -0.06 0.80
N GLY A 188 -15.03 1.27 0.67
CA GLY A 188 -15.67 2.29 1.49
C GLY A 188 -14.94 2.50 2.82
N PRO A 189 -15.51 3.29 3.74
CA PRO A 189 -14.94 3.46 5.07
C PRO A 189 -15.04 2.16 5.89
N PRO A 190 -14.09 1.89 6.81
CA PRO A 190 -14.17 0.75 7.71
C PRO A 190 -15.37 0.87 8.65
N PRO A 191 -16.03 -0.26 8.98
CA PRO A 191 -17.11 -0.29 9.96
C PRO A 191 -16.60 0.11 11.35
N ALA A 192 -17.40 0.88 12.09
CA ALA A 192 -17.08 1.27 13.46
C ALA A 192 -17.43 0.15 14.45
N THR A 193 -18.53 -0.57 14.19
CA THR A 193 -19.00 -1.69 15.00
C THR A 193 -19.34 -2.91 14.13
N PRO A 194 -19.30 -4.14 14.67
CA PRO A 194 -19.63 -5.32 13.87
C PRO A 194 -21.05 -5.30 13.28
N GLY A 195 -21.98 -4.56 13.87
CA GLY A 195 -23.34 -4.38 13.33
C GLY A 195 -23.38 -3.52 12.06
N ASP A 196 -22.38 -2.67 11.85
CA ASP A 196 -22.27 -1.82 10.66
C ASP A 196 -21.70 -2.59 9.46
N ASP A 197 -21.07 -3.75 9.72
CA ASP A 197 -20.49 -4.59 8.67
C ASP A 197 -21.55 -5.49 8.02
N LEU A 198 -22.30 -4.90 7.12
CA LEU A 198 -23.31 -5.60 6.33
C LEU A 198 -22.79 -5.92 4.92
N PRO A 199 -23.31 -6.98 4.27
CA PRO A 199 -23.05 -7.22 2.86
C PRO A 199 -23.62 -6.06 2.04
N ILE A 200 -22.84 -5.56 1.08
CA ILE A 200 -23.32 -4.56 0.13
C ILE A 200 -23.91 -5.23 -1.12
N PRO A 201 -24.89 -4.60 -1.81
CA PRO A 201 -25.38 -5.09 -3.09
C PRO A 201 -24.23 -5.35 -4.07
N GLY A 202 -24.27 -6.49 -4.76
CA GLY A 202 -23.26 -6.85 -5.76
C GLY A 202 -21.92 -7.37 -5.23
N GLN A 203 -21.67 -7.36 -3.90
CA GLN A 203 -20.40 -7.83 -3.33
C GLN A 203 -19.98 -9.22 -3.83
N ARG A 204 -20.92 -10.17 -3.82
CA ARG A 204 -20.67 -11.54 -4.31
C ARG A 204 -20.40 -11.57 -5.82
N ALA A 205 -21.18 -10.82 -6.60
CA ALA A 205 -21.00 -10.74 -8.05
C ALA A 205 -19.62 -10.15 -8.43
N HIS A 206 -19.14 -9.14 -7.69
CA HIS A 206 -17.78 -8.61 -7.88
C HIS A 206 -16.71 -9.65 -7.56
N ALA A 207 -16.86 -10.40 -6.47
CA ALA A 207 -15.93 -11.46 -6.12
C ALA A 207 -15.89 -12.58 -7.18
N GLU A 208 -17.05 -12.99 -7.68
CA GLU A 208 -17.18 -13.99 -8.76
C GLU A 208 -16.58 -13.47 -10.07
N ALA A 209 -16.80 -12.19 -10.43
CA ALA A 209 -16.21 -11.57 -11.62
C ALA A 209 -14.68 -11.51 -11.54
N VAL A 210 -14.12 -11.13 -10.38
CA VAL A 210 -12.66 -11.11 -10.16
C VAL A 210 -12.07 -12.52 -10.25
N ALA A 211 -12.72 -13.53 -9.65
CA ALA A 211 -12.28 -14.92 -9.73
C ALA A 211 -12.33 -15.46 -11.18
N GLY A 212 -13.38 -15.13 -11.93
CA GLY A 212 -13.48 -15.49 -13.35
C GLY A 212 -12.39 -14.84 -14.19
N HIS A 213 -12.11 -13.56 -13.96
CA HIS A 213 -11.05 -12.83 -14.66
C HIS A 213 -9.66 -13.38 -14.36
N LEU A 214 -9.39 -13.73 -13.10
CA LEU A 214 -8.16 -14.40 -12.68
C LEU A 214 -7.91 -15.67 -13.51
N ALA A 215 -8.92 -16.54 -13.63
CA ALA A 215 -8.78 -17.79 -14.38
C ALA A 215 -8.48 -17.56 -15.88
N LEU A 216 -9.12 -16.56 -16.50
CA LEU A 216 -8.87 -16.18 -17.90
C LEU A 216 -7.44 -15.65 -18.08
N LEU A 217 -7.01 -14.75 -17.20
CA LEU A 217 -5.71 -14.11 -17.26
C LEU A 217 -4.57 -15.11 -17.02
N GLU A 218 -4.72 -16.01 -16.04
CA GLU A 218 -3.77 -17.10 -15.81
C GLU A 218 -3.64 -18.02 -17.01
N HIS A 219 -4.76 -18.38 -17.66
CA HIS A 219 -4.74 -19.21 -18.85
C HIS A 219 -3.96 -18.51 -19.98
N ALA A 220 -4.31 -17.27 -20.30
CA ALA A 220 -3.65 -16.51 -21.37
C ALA A 220 -2.16 -16.29 -21.10
N ALA A 221 -1.79 -15.93 -19.87
CA ALA A 221 -0.40 -15.71 -19.47
C ALA A 221 0.43 -17.01 -19.53
N ARG A 222 -0.16 -18.14 -19.16
CA ARG A 222 0.47 -19.46 -19.23
C ARG A 222 0.72 -19.88 -20.68
N GLU A 223 -0.28 -19.74 -21.55
CA GLU A 223 -0.15 -20.06 -22.98
C GLU A 223 0.90 -19.17 -23.66
N PHE A 224 0.90 -17.87 -23.36
CA PHE A 224 1.93 -16.96 -23.84
C PHE A 224 3.32 -17.38 -23.35
N SER A 225 3.50 -17.54 -22.03
CA SER A 225 4.79 -17.88 -21.41
C SER A 225 5.40 -19.21 -21.87
N ARG A 226 4.58 -20.17 -22.30
CA ARG A 226 5.03 -21.45 -22.89
C ARG A 226 5.67 -21.28 -24.27
N THR A 227 5.29 -20.24 -25.00
CA THR A 227 5.67 -20.05 -26.40
C THR A 227 6.81 -19.04 -26.60
N VAL A 228 7.20 -18.33 -25.53
CA VAL A 228 8.19 -17.25 -25.59
C VAL A 228 9.50 -17.58 -24.84
N PRO A 229 10.63 -16.95 -25.22
CA PRO A 229 11.87 -17.02 -24.46
C PRO A 229 11.75 -16.44 -23.05
N GLY A 230 12.69 -16.81 -22.16
CA GLY A 230 12.74 -16.40 -20.75
C GLY A 230 12.39 -14.93 -20.46
N PRO A 231 13.00 -13.95 -21.14
CA PRO A 231 12.74 -12.52 -20.87
C PRO A 231 11.28 -12.06 -21.06
N TYR A 232 10.47 -12.79 -21.83
CA TYR A 232 9.06 -12.46 -22.09
C TYR A 232 8.10 -13.29 -21.24
N LYS A 233 8.60 -14.26 -20.46
CA LYS A 233 7.73 -15.06 -19.60
C LYS A 233 7.12 -14.17 -18.53
N ARG A 234 5.83 -14.35 -18.29
CA ARG A 234 5.04 -13.66 -17.27
C ARG A 234 4.28 -14.68 -16.46
N ALA A 235 4.51 -14.66 -15.16
CA ALA A 235 3.79 -15.47 -14.20
C ALA A 235 3.00 -14.51 -13.32
N LEU A 236 1.68 -14.72 -13.25
CA LEU A 236 0.85 -13.96 -12.35
C LEU A 236 1.29 -14.25 -10.91
N ARG A 237 1.64 -13.19 -10.20
CA ARG A 237 1.93 -13.24 -8.77
C ARG A 237 0.98 -12.28 -8.10
N LEU A 238 -0.15 -12.81 -7.66
CA LEU A 238 -1.01 -12.05 -6.77
C LEU A 238 -0.26 -11.84 -5.47
N SER A 239 -0.38 -10.65 -4.90
CA SER A 239 0.09 -10.48 -3.53
C SER A 239 -0.73 -11.42 -2.67
N ALA A 240 -0.07 -12.19 -1.81
CA ALA A 240 -0.77 -13.07 -0.88
C ALA A 240 -1.79 -12.22 -0.12
N ALA A 241 -3.06 -12.66 -0.14
CA ALA A 241 -4.04 -12.04 0.72
C ALA A 241 -3.55 -12.23 2.14
N ALA A 242 -3.41 -11.13 2.89
CA ALA A 242 -3.11 -11.24 4.29
C ALA A 242 -4.31 -11.97 4.93
N GLU A 243 -4.05 -13.12 5.53
CA GLU A 243 -5.09 -13.85 6.25
C GLU A 243 -5.22 -13.25 7.65
N PRO A 244 -6.46 -13.02 8.14
CA PRO A 244 -6.67 -12.58 9.52
C PRO A 244 -6.11 -13.64 10.47
N GLY A 245 -5.11 -13.28 11.26
CA GLY A 245 -4.39 -14.18 12.14
C GLY A 245 -3.40 -13.42 13.02
N ALA A 246 -2.71 -14.16 13.90
CA ALA A 246 -1.62 -13.57 14.65
C ALA A 246 -0.50 -13.18 13.67
N ASP A 247 -0.25 -11.88 13.54
CA ASP A 247 0.89 -11.31 12.84
C ASP A 247 1.91 -10.85 13.91
N PRO A 248 2.95 -11.66 14.20
CA PRO A 248 3.91 -11.35 15.26
C PRO A 248 4.58 -9.99 15.07
N TRP A 249 4.75 -9.55 13.82
CA TRP A 249 5.39 -8.28 13.51
C TRP A 249 4.47 -7.09 13.80
N LEU A 250 3.16 -7.26 13.61
CA LEU A 250 2.17 -6.25 13.97
C LEU A 250 1.96 -6.18 15.50
N GLU A 251 2.02 -7.32 16.20
CA GLU A 251 1.99 -7.32 17.68
C GLU A 251 3.24 -6.66 18.27
N GLU A 252 4.44 -6.98 17.73
CA GLU A 252 5.69 -6.30 18.10
C GLU A 252 5.60 -4.78 17.89
N PHE A 253 5.00 -4.35 16.77
CA PHE A 253 4.74 -2.93 16.53
C PHE A 253 3.85 -2.31 17.61
N PHE A 254 2.76 -2.95 18.01
CA PHE A 254 1.87 -2.40 19.03
C PHE A 254 2.53 -2.37 20.41
N ASP A 255 3.36 -3.35 20.75
CA ASP A 255 4.13 -3.37 21.98
C ASP A 255 5.19 -2.25 22.00
N TRP A 256 5.84 -2.01 20.87
CA TRP A 256 6.74 -0.88 20.67
C TRP A 256 6.01 0.47 20.74
N LEU A 257 4.80 0.55 20.21
CA LEU A 257 4.04 1.79 20.11
C LEU A 257 3.42 2.24 21.44
N GLU A 258 3.02 1.28 22.28
CA GLU A 258 2.35 1.52 23.57
C GLU A 258 3.12 2.53 24.47
N PRO A 259 4.42 2.36 24.78
CA PRO A 259 5.15 3.32 25.58
C PRO A 259 5.28 4.71 24.92
N VAL A 260 5.30 4.79 23.58
CA VAL A 260 5.36 6.05 22.83
C VAL A 260 4.08 6.85 23.02
N VAL A 261 2.92 6.20 22.86
CA VAL A 261 1.60 6.80 23.04
C VAL A 261 1.41 7.24 24.50
N ARG A 262 1.74 6.36 25.46
CA ARG A 262 1.64 6.65 26.90
C ARG A 262 2.48 7.84 27.32
N SER A 263 3.63 8.04 26.68
CA SER A 263 4.52 9.19 26.90
C SER A 263 4.11 10.45 26.12
N ARG A 264 2.94 10.44 25.47
CA ARG A 264 2.40 11.54 24.65
C ARG A 264 3.37 12.01 23.57
N ARG A 265 4.02 11.06 22.90
CA ARG A 265 4.93 11.34 21.78
C ARG A 265 4.25 11.10 20.44
N GLY A 266 4.80 11.72 19.40
CA GLY A 266 4.45 11.48 18.02
C GLY A 266 5.40 10.48 17.36
N LEU A 267 5.17 10.23 16.07
CA LEU A 267 6.06 9.47 15.19
C LEU A 267 6.59 10.39 14.10
N TYR A 268 7.90 10.47 13.96
CA TYR A 268 8.56 11.13 12.84
C TYR A 268 8.83 10.11 11.73
N LEU A 269 8.42 10.44 10.50
CA LEU A 269 8.66 9.62 9.31
C LEU A 269 10.08 9.83 8.80
N TRP A 270 10.94 8.84 9.02
CA TRP A 270 12.33 8.82 8.56
C TRP A 270 12.44 8.13 7.19
N VAL A 271 12.89 8.86 6.16
CA VAL A 271 12.96 8.43 4.75
C VAL A 271 14.35 8.59 4.12
#